data_AF-A0A520QGH2-F1
#
_entry.id   AF-A0A520QGH2-F1
#
_cell.length_a   1.000
_cell.length_b   1.000
_cell.length_c   1.000
_cell.angle_alpha   90.00
_cell.angle_beta   90.00
_cell.angle_gamma   90.00
#
_symmetry.space_group_name_H-M   'P 1'
#
loop_
_entity.id
_entity.type
_entity.pdbx_description
1 polymer ?
#
loop_
_entity_poly.entity_id
_entity_poly.type
_entity_poly.pdbx_seq_one_letter_code
_entity_poly.pdbx_strand_id
1 'polypeptide(L)'
;EQYALCHFIFDAVQEVYRVKIKTEDPEALVHVERRAILVSIDRLWREHLYAMDGLRQSVHLRSYGQKDPLVEYKTEARDMFMDLMENIREEVCHNIFRNATSLEAAVNLMRSLSDKASTQMANALGLDPSITQAGNIVSEVNAEVSGEQGSAAPRPVRSGPKVGRNDPCPCGSGKKYKKCWPNCP
;
A
#
# COMPACT_ATOMS: atom_id res chain seq x y z
N GLU A 1 0.32 17.22 -45.50
CA GLU A 1 -0.64 17.83 -44.55
C GLU A 1 -0.62 17.16 -43.17
N GLN A 2 -0.71 15.83 -43.05
CA GLN A 2 -0.69 15.12 -41.76
C GLN A 2 0.54 15.43 -40.87
N TYR A 3 1.75 15.52 -41.45
CA TYR A 3 2.97 15.84 -40.69
C TYR A 3 2.92 17.25 -40.06
N ALA A 4 2.33 18.24 -40.73
CA ALA A 4 2.25 19.60 -40.20
C ALA A 4 1.32 19.68 -38.98
N LEU A 5 0.22 18.93 -38.99
CA LEU A 5 -0.70 18.84 -37.85
C LEU A 5 -0.04 18.14 -36.65
N CYS A 6 0.70 17.05 -36.87
CA CYS A 6 1.41 16.35 -35.81
C CYS A 6 2.45 17.26 -35.13
N HIS A 7 3.22 18.03 -35.91
CA HIS A 7 4.17 19.00 -35.35
C HIS A 7 3.45 20.09 -34.54
N PHE A 8 2.36 20.65 -35.06
CA PHE A 8 1.59 21.66 -34.34
C PHE A 8 1.05 21.15 -32.99
N ILE A 9 0.51 19.94 -32.96
CA ILE A 9 0.02 19.32 -31.71
C ILE A 9 1.19 19.08 -30.75
N PHE A 10 2.32 18.58 -31.24
CA PHE A 10 3.50 18.32 -30.42
C PHE A 10 4.04 19.61 -29.78
N ASP A 11 4.13 20.70 -30.54
CA ASP A 11 4.56 22.00 -30.04
C ASP A 11 3.60 22.54 -28.97
N ALA A 12 2.28 22.37 -29.17
CA ALA A 12 1.27 22.76 -28.18
C ALA A 12 1.41 21.95 -26.87
N VAL A 13 1.64 20.64 -26.97
CA VAL A 13 1.86 19.77 -25.80
C VAL A 13 3.14 20.14 -25.06
N GLN A 14 4.22 20.46 -25.78
CA GLN A 14 5.46 20.94 -25.18
C GLN A 14 5.27 22.27 -24.43
N GLU A 15 4.47 23.20 -24.97
CA GLU A 15 4.21 24.46 -24.29
C GLU A 15 3.40 24.26 -23.00
N VAL A 16 2.39 23.38 -23.01
CA VAL A 16 1.62 23.03 -21.80
C VAL A 16 2.54 22.41 -20.74
N TYR A 17 3.42 21.50 -21.14
CA TYR A 17 4.38 20.88 -20.24
C TYR A 17 5.38 21.91 -19.67
N ARG A 18 5.84 22.86 -20.50
CA ARG A 18 6.70 23.97 -20.06
C ARG A 18 6.03 24.86 -19.01
N VAL A 19 4.74 25.14 -19.17
CA VAL A 19 3.96 25.88 -18.17
C VAL A 19 3.87 25.09 -16.86
N LYS A 20 3.67 23.77 -16.92
CA LYS A 20 3.64 22.90 -15.73
C LYS A 20 4.95 22.92 -14.94
N ILE A 21 6.10 22.88 -15.61
CA ILE A 21 7.42 22.90 -14.95
C ILE A 21 7.62 24.19 -14.14
N LYS A 22 7.12 25.33 -14.59
CA LYS A 22 7.31 26.63 -13.90
C LYS A 22 6.65 26.69 -12.53
N THR A 23 5.60 25.89 -12.30
CA THR A 23 4.84 25.88 -11.04
C THR A 23 5.31 24.85 -10.04
N GLU A 24 6.19 23.93 -10.45
CA GLU A 24 6.63 22.79 -9.65
C GLU A 24 8.12 22.88 -9.28
N ASP A 25 8.51 22.17 -8.22
CA ASP A 25 9.92 22.07 -7.81
C ASP A 25 10.69 21.13 -8.77
N PRO A 26 11.81 21.57 -9.38
CA PRO A 26 12.52 20.78 -10.39
C PRO A 26 13.12 19.48 -9.86
N GLU A 27 13.52 19.40 -8.59
CA GLU A 27 14.07 18.16 -8.01
C GLU A 27 12.97 17.13 -7.76
N ALA A 28 11.83 17.54 -7.20
CA ALA A 28 10.68 16.68 -6.99
C ALA A 28 10.07 16.16 -8.31
N LEU A 29 10.04 16.98 -9.36
CA LEU A 29 9.44 16.64 -10.65
C LEU A 29 10.05 15.38 -11.28
N VAL A 30 11.39 15.29 -11.30
CA VAL A 30 12.11 14.14 -11.88
C VAL A 30 11.73 12.84 -11.18
N HIS A 31 11.57 12.88 -9.85
CA HIS A 31 11.16 11.71 -9.08
C HIS A 31 9.70 11.33 -9.32
N VAL A 32 8.81 12.31 -9.47
CA VAL A 32 7.39 12.09 -9.77
C VAL A 32 7.23 11.46 -11.15
N GLU A 33 7.93 11.97 -12.17
CA GLU A 33 7.89 11.44 -13.53
C GLU A 33 8.41 10.02 -13.61
N ARG A 34 9.58 9.77 -13.00
CA ARG A 34 10.15 8.43 -12.92
C ARG A 34 9.19 7.47 -12.22
N ARG A 35 8.57 7.90 -11.12
CA ARG A 35 7.59 7.08 -10.40
C ARG A 35 6.36 6.81 -11.25
N ALA A 36 5.82 7.82 -11.92
CA ALA A 36 4.65 7.67 -12.79
C ALA A 36 4.90 6.62 -13.88
N ILE A 37 6.07 6.68 -14.54
CA ILE A 37 6.46 5.71 -15.56
C ILE A 37 6.56 4.30 -14.99
N LEU A 38 7.29 4.13 -13.88
CA LEU A 38 7.51 2.80 -13.29
C LEU A 38 6.20 2.17 -12.78
N VAL A 39 5.34 2.95 -12.13
CA VAL A 39 4.05 2.45 -11.61
C VAL A 39 3.13 2.02 -12.76
N SER A 40 3.08 2.78 -13.85
CA SER A 40 2.31 2.41 -15.05
C SER A 40 2.81 1.11 -15.67
N ILE A 41 4.13 0.97 -15.83
CA ILE A 41 4.74 -0.24 -16.40
C ILE A 41 4.47 -1.45 -15.51
N ASP A 42 4.72 -1.35 -14.20
CA ASP A 42 4.56 -2.49 -13.28
C ASP A 42 3.10 -2.96 -13.20
N ARG A 43 2.14 -2.03 -13.20
CA ARG A 43 0.71 -2.35 -13.18
C ARG A 43 0.30 -3.10 -14.45
N LEU A 44 0.59 -2.53 -15.61
CA LEU A 44 0.18 -3.08 -16.91
C LEU A 44 0.92 -4.38 -17.24
N TRP A 45 2.19 -4.49 -16.87
CA TRP A 45 2.97 -5.72 -17.04
C TRP A 45 2.39 -6.87 -16.22
N ARG A 46 2.04 -6.63 -14.96
CA ARG A 46 1.40 -7.65 -14.12
C ARG A 46 0.06 -8.10 -14.70
N GLU A 47 -0.76 -7.18 -15.19
CA GLU A 47 -2.02 -7.49 -15.87
C GLU A 47 -1.78 -8.30 -17.15
N HIS A 48 -0.77 -7.95 -17.93
CA HIS A 48 -0.37 -8.71 -19.11
C HIS A 48 0.06 -10.14 -18.76
N LEU A 49 0.84 -10.34 -17.68
CA LEU A 49 1.23 -11.69 -17.24
C LEU A 49 0.01 -12.55 -16.88
N TYR A 50 -0.97 -11.99 -16.17
CA TYR A 50 -2.23 -12.70 -15.89
C TYR A 50 -2.99 -13.05 -17.17
N ALA A 51 -3.04 -12.11 -18.12
CA ALA A 51 -3.69 -12.34 -19.41
C ALA A 51 -2.96 -13.43 -20.23
N MET A 52 -1.63 -13.47 -20.19
CA MET A 52 -0.80 -14.48 -20.83
C MET A 52 -0.99 -15.88 -20.23
N ASP A 53 -1.14 -15.98 -18.92
CA ASP A 53 -1.48 -17.24 -18.26
C ASP A 53 -2.87 -17.75 -18.70
N GLY A 54 -3.85 -16.85 -18.81
CA GLY A 54 -5.18 -17.17 -19.36
C GLY A 54 -5.11 -17.62 -20.83
N LEU A 55 -4.32 -16.92 -21.65
CA LEU A 55 -4.10 -17.26 -23.05
C LEU A 55 -3.53 -18.68 -23.18
N ARG A 56 -2.51 -19.02 -22.40
CA ARG A 56 -1.87 -20.34 -22.41
C ARG A 56 -2.88 -21.47 -22.15
N GLN A 57 -3.80 -21.29 -21.21
CA GLN A 57 -4.86 -22.26 -20.94
C GLN A 57 -5.84 -22.36 -22.12
N SER A 58 -6.27 -21.22 -22.68
CA SER A 58 -7.24 -21.19 -23.78
C SER A 58 -6.72 -21.78 -25.10
N VAL A 59 -5.42 -21.66 -25.37
CA VAL A 59 -4.78 -22.25 -26.57
C VAL A 59 -4.74 -23.76 -26.47
N HIS A 60 -4.59 -24.31 -25.25
CA HIS A 60 -4.66 -25.75 -25.03
C HIS A 60 -6.02 -26.32 -25.42
N LEU A 61 -7.12 -25.61 -25.13
CA LEU A 61 -8.48 -25.99 -25.56
C LEU A 61 -8.70 -25.82 -27.08
N ARG A 62 -8.00 -24.88 -27.74
CA ARG A 62 -8.10 -24.68 -29.20
C ARG A 62 -7.28 -25.69 -30.01
N SER A 63 -6.32 -26.37 -29.38
CA SER A 63 -5.54 -27.45 -30.00
C SER A 63 -6.39 -28.62 -30.53
N TYR A 64 -7.59 -28.81 -29.97
CA TYR A 64 -8.56 -29.81 -30.45
C TYR A 64 -9.06 -29.50 -31.88
N GLY A 65 -8.90 -28.26 -32.37
CA GLY A 65 -9.29 -27.83 -33.71
C GLY A 65 -8.25 -28.05 -34.81
N GLN A 66 -7.23 -28.89 -34.59
CA GLN A 66 -6.15 -29.21 -35.56
C GLN A 66 -5.28 -28.02 -36.01
N LYS A 67 -5.40 -26.85 -35.39
CA LYS A 67 -4.45 -25.75 -35.56
C LYS A 67 -3.24 -25.95 -34.66
N ASP A 68 -2.07 -25.52 -35.12
CA ASP A 68 -0.85 -25.58 -34.32
C ASP A 68 -0.98 -24.63 -33.11
N PRO A 69 -1.04 -25.15 -31.87
CA PRO A 69 -1.24 -24.34 -30.67
C PRO A 69 -0.10 -23.34 -30.46
N LEU A 70 1.12 -23.71 -30.86
CA LEU A 70 2.29 -22.85 -30.67
C LEU A 70 2.24 -21.61 -31.56
N VAL A 71 1.71 -21.75 -32.78
CA VAL A 71 1.59 -20.64 -33.74
C VAL A 71 0.53 -19.67 -33.25
N GLU A 72 -0.66 -20.16 -32.89
CA GLU A 72 -1.78 -19.34 -32.38
C GLU A 72 -1.39 -18.59 -31.09
N TYR A 73 -0.69 -19.26 -30.16
CA TYR A 73 -0.16 -18.60 -28.96
C TYR A 73 0.78 -17.45 -29.32
N LYS A 74 1.73 -17.66 -30.24
CA LYS A 74 2.71 -16.63 -30.62
C LYS A 74 2.05 -15.44 -31.31
N THR A 75 1.06 -15.68 -32.17
CA THR A 75 0.34 -14.60 -32.85
C THR A 75 -0.48 -13.79 -31.86
N GLU A 76 -1.31 -14.44 -31.04
CA GLU A 76 -2.19 -13.76 -30.07
C GLU A 76 -1.37 -13.06 -28.98
N ALA A 77 -0.30 -13.70 -28.48
CA ALA A 77 0.62 -13.08 -27.51
C ALA A 77 1.35 -11.86 -28.05
N ARG A 78 1.77 -11.88 -29.33
CA ARG A 78 2.42 -10.72 -29.95
C ARG A 78 1.45 -9.56 -30.05
N ASP A 79 0.21 -9.82 -30.46
CA ASP A 79 -0.81 -8.79 -30.63
C ASP A 79 -1.15 -8.17 -29.26
N MET A 80 -1.34 -9.00 -28.23
CA MET A 80 -1.51 -8.53 -26.83
C MET A 80 -0.31 -7.72 -26.30
N PHE A 81 0.91 -8.04 -26.72
CA PHE A 81 2.10 -7.28 -26.35
C PHE A 81 2.16 -5.92 -27.06
N MET A 82 1.75 -5.84 -28.32
CA MET A 82 1.66 -4.55 -29.03
C MET A 82 0.63 -3.64 -28.36
N ASP A 83 -0.53 -4.17 -28.00
CA ASP A 83 -1.57 -3.45 -27.27
C ASP A 83 -1.06 -2.97 -25.90
N LEU A 84 -0.33 -3.83 -25.17
CA LEU A 84 0.33 -3.44 -23.91
C LEU A 84 1.25 -2.22 -24.11
N MET A 85 2.08 -2.22 -25.16
CA MET A 85 3.01 -1.13 -25.42
C MET A 85 2.30 0.18 -25.80
N GLU A 86 1.14 0.10 -26.44
CA GLU A 86 0.29 1.27 -26.69
C GLU A 86 -0.35 1.79 -25.40
N ASN A 87 -0.95 0.90 -24.60
CA ASN A 87 -1.55 1.24 -23.31
C ASN A 87 -0.53 1.85 -22.33
N ILE A 88 0.71 1.34 -22.29
CA ILE A 88 1.78 1.92 -21.46
C ILE A 88 2.05 3.37 -21.89
N ARG A 89 2.15 3.63 -23.19
CA ARG A 89 2.41 5.00 -23.69
C ARG A 89 1.26 5.94 -23.35
N GLU A 90 0.02 5.51 -23.57
CA GLU A 90 -1.16 6.31 -23.26
C GLU A 90 -1.26 6.62 -21.76
N GLU A 91 -1.05 5.62 -20.90
CA GLU A 91 -1.15 5.78 -19.47
C GLU A 91 -0.03 6.64 -18.88
N VAL A 92 1.19 6.51 -19.41
CA VAL A 92 2.30 7.39 -19.03
C VAL A 92 1.99 8.84 -19.42
N CYS A 93 1.53 9.09 -20.64
CA CYS A 93 1.13 10.43 -21.07
C CYS A 93 0.00 10.98 -20.19
N HIS A 94 -1.04 10.18 -19.94
CA HIS A 94 -2.17 10.58 -19.09
C HIS A 94 -1.70 10.91 -17.67
N ASN A 95 -0.87 10.06 -17.07
CA ASN A 95 -0.36 10.24 -15.71
C ASN A 95 0.58 11.45 -15.61
N ILE A 96 1.46 11.71 -16.59
CA ILE A 96 2.35 12.87 -16.55
C ILE A 96 1.55 14.19 -16.55
N PHE A 97 0.48 14.30 -17.36
CA PHE A 97 -0.32 15.52 -17.41
C PHE A 97 -1.37 15.61 -16.30
N ARG A 98 -1.89 14.48 -15.80
CA ARG A 98 -2.90 14.43 -14.74
C ARG A 98 -2.30 14.45 -13.33
N ASN A 99 -1.08 13.96 -13.14
CA ASN A 99 -0.31 14.12 -11.92
C ASN A 99 0.27 15.53 -11.82
N ALA A 100 -0.55 16.56 -12.05
CA ALA A 100 -0.35 17.88 -11.48
C ALA A 100 -0.58 17.74 -9.97
N THR A 101 0.41 17.12 -9.33
CA THR A 101 0.45 16.98 -7.89
C THR A 101 0.95 18.32 -7.42
N SER A 102 0.03 19.18 -6.94
CA SER A 102 0.50 20.19 -6.00
C SER A 102 1.25 19.39 -4.93
N LEU A 103 2.52 19.73 -4.71
CA LEU A 103 3.32 19.15 -3.63
C LEU A 103 2.52 19.14 -2.33
N GLU A 104 1.66 20.15 -2.16
CA GLU A 104 0.64 20.29 -1.14
C GLU A 104 -0.41 19.16 -1.09
N ALA A 105 -0.98 18.69 -2.21
CA ALA A 105 -1.93 17.57 -2.23
C ALA A 105 -1.28 16.23 -1.88
N ALA A 106 -0.04 15.97 -2.32
CA ALA A 106 0.69 14.76 -1.92
C ALA A 106 1.13 14.79 -0.45
N VAL A 107 1.63 15.94 0.02
CA VAL A 107 1.96 16.15 1.43
C VAL A 107 0.70 16.08 2.30
N ASN A 108 -0.43 16.65 1.85
CA ASN A 108 -1.70 16.56 2.56
C ASN A 108 -2.27 15.14 2.57
N LEU A 109 -2.13 14.38 1.47
CA LEU A 109 -2.51 12.98 1.44
C LEU A 109 -1.66 12.17 2.42
N MET A 110 -0.33 12.36 2.42
CA MET A 110 0.60 11.68 3.33
C MET A 110 0.34 12.05 4.80
N ARG A 111 0.08 13.33 5.10
CA ARG A 111 -0.35 13.81 6.42
C ARG A 111 -1.68 13.18 6.84
N SER A 112 -2.67 13.15 5.96
CA SER A 112 -3.99 12.55 6.24
C SER A 112 -3.93 11.04 6.50
N LEU A 113 -2.98 10.33 5.88
CA LEU A 113 -2.74 8.91 6.15
C LEU A 113 -2.07 8.72 7.53
N SER A 114 -1.15 9.59 7.91
CA SER A 114 -0.52 9.62 9.24
C SER A 114 -1.53 9.96 10.35
N ASP A 115 -2.44 10.90 10.10
CA ASP A 115 -3.50 11.28 11.04
C ASP A 115 -4.53 10.16 11.20
N LYS A 116 -4.86 9.46 10.11
CA LYS A 116 -5.75 8.28 10.15
C LYS A 116 -5.09 7.10 10.87
N ALA A 117 -3.79 6.87 10.68
CA ALA A 117 -3.07 5.83 11.41
C ALA A 117 -2.99 6.15 12.91
N SER A 118 -2.72 7.41 13.27
CA SER A 118 -2.67 7.87 14.67
C SER A 118 -4.03 7.82 15.35
N THR A 119 -5.11 8.21 14.67
CA THR A 119 -6.48 8.13 15.21
C THR A 119 -6.99 6.69 15.32
N GLN A 120 -6.65 5.82 14.38
CA GLN A 120 -6.96 4.39 14.49
C GLN A 120 -6.21 3.73 15.66
N MET A 121 -4.94 4.10 15.87
CA MET A 121 -4.16 3.61 17.02
C MET A 121 -4.65 4.19 18.36
N ALA A 122 -5.00 5.49 18.41
CA ALA A 122 -5.59 6.11 19.60
C ALA A 122 -6.94 5.47 19.97
N ASN A 123 -7.80 5.22 18.99
CA ASN A 123 -9.08 4.52 19.20
C ASN A 123 -8.88 3.06 19.63
N ALA A 124 -7.89 2.35 19.07
CA ALA A 124 -7.58 0.98 19.45
C ALA A 124 -7.01 0.86 20.88
N LEU A 125 -6.36 1.92 21.37
CA LEU A 125 -5.79 2.00 22.72
C LEU A 125 -6.71 2.75 23.71
N GLY A 126 -7.87 3.24 23.26
CA GLY A 126 -8.84 3.97 24.09
C GLY A 126 -8.34 5.32 24.60
N LEU A 127 -7.38 5.95 23.90
CA LEU A 127 -6.89 7.29 24.22
C LEU A 127 -7.71 8.36 23.49
N ASP A 128 -8.00 9.46 24.20
CA ASP A 128 -8.68 10.62 23.63
C ASP A 128 -7.80 11.28 22.53
N PRO A 129 -8.30 11.44 21.30
CA PRO A 129 -7.53 12.03 20.19
C PRO A 129 -7.10 13.48 20.42
N SER A 130 -7.69 14.17 21.40
CA SER A 130 -7.38 15.57 21.72
C SER A 130 -6.10 15.71 22.55
N ILE A 131 -5.63 14.63 23.17
CA ILE A 131 -4.41 14.62 24.00
C ILE A 131 -3.14 14.50 23.15
N THR A 132 -3.23 13.95 21.93
CA THR A 132 -2.07 13.67 21.07
C THR A 132 -1.65 14.85 20.17
N GLN A 133 -2.43 15.93 20.10
CA GLN A 133 -2.11 17.12 19.28
C GLN A 133 -1.21 18.16 20.01
N ALA A 134 -0.90 17.94 21.29
CA ALA A 134 0.04 18.78 22.04
C ALA A 134 1.35 18.01 22.26
N GLY A 135 2.34 18.26 21.40
CA GLY A 135 3.72 17.93 21.72
C GLY A 135 4.18 18.67 22.99
N ASN A 136 5.06 18.02 23.76
CA ASN A 136 5.82 18.51 24.93
C ASN A 136 5.26 18.30 26.35
N ILE A 137 4.81 17.10 26.73
CA ILE A 137 4.83 16.70 28.16
C ILE A 137 5.15 15.20 28.30
N VAL A 138 6.39 14.79 28.00
CA VAL A 138 6.91 13.44 28.37
C VAL A 138 8.07 13.55 29.36
N SER A 139 8.05 14.57 30.19
CA SER A 139 8.95 14.71 31.33
C SER A 139 8.10 15.29 32.45
N GLU A 140 8.20 14.70 33.65
CA GLU A 140 7.41 15.05 34.85
C GLU A 140 5.97 14.55 34.91
N VAL A 141 5.76 13.26 35.16
CA VAL A 141 4.66 12.79 36.03
C VAL A 141 4.98 11.47 36.75
N ASN A 142 6.25 11.08 36.86
CA ASN A 142 6.66 9.87 37.59
C ASN A 142 6.94 10.14 39.08
N ALA A 143 6.19 11.05 39.68
CA ALA A 143 6.29 11.41 41.08
C ALA A 143 4.89 11.52 41.68
N GLU A 144 4.56 10.47 42.43
CA GLU A 144 3.75 10.52 43.65
C GLU A 144 2.21 10.38 43.55
N VAL A 145 1.74 9.56 44.51
CA VAL A 145 0.39 9.43 45.06
C VAL A 145 -0.57 8.45 44.36
N SER A 146 -0.37 7.17 44.68
CA SER A 146 -1.47 6.21 44.87
C SER A 146 -2.22 6.55 46.16
N GLY A 147 -3.42 7.11 46.02
CA GLY A 147 -4.44 7.28 47.06
C GLY A 147 -5.77 6.70 46.56
N GLU A 148 -6.48 6.04 47.47
CA GLU A 148 -7.56 5.08 47.25
C GLU A 148 -8.89 5.61 46.65
N GLN A 149 -9.61 4.65 46.03
CA GLN A 149 -11.07 4.48 45.91
C GLN A 149 -11.89 5.26 44.86
N GLY A 150 -12.48 4.49 43.92
CA GLY A 150 -13.92 4.60 43.66
C GLY A 150 -14.44 4.41 42.23
N SER A 151 -15.10 3.26 42.00
CA SER A 151 -16.23 3.01 41.09
C SER A 151 -15.96 2.32 39.73
N ALA A 152 -16.79 1.32 39.47
CA ALA A 152 -16.50 0.13 38.69
C ALA A 152 -17.28 0.06 37.37
N ALA A 153 -16.65 -0.52 36.34
CA ALA A 153 -17.30 -1.14 35.20
C ALA A 153 -16.73 -2.57 35.03
N PRO A 154 -17.56 -3.60 34.77
CA PRO A 154 -17.16 -5.00 34.92
C PRO A 154 -16.30 -5.45 33.74
N ARG A 155 -15.05 -5.85 34.03
CA ARG A 155 -14.21 -6.62 33.10
C ARG A 155 -14.31 -8.09 33.49
N PRO A 156 -14.37 -9.04 32.55
CA PRO A 156 -14.44 -10.46 32.88
C PRO A 156 -13.21 -10.84 33.70
N VAL A 157 -13.48 -11.29 34.93
CA VAL A 157 -12.49 -11.77 35.88
C VAL A 157 -11.80 -12.99 35.28
N ARG A 158 -10.55 -12.82 34.80
CA ARG A 158 -9.63 -13.96 34.66
C ARG A 158 -9.22 -14.35 36.08
N SER A 159 -9.99 -15.24 36.69
CA SER A 159 -9.71 -15.84 37.98
C SER A 159 -8.56 -16.84 37.82
N GLY A 160 -7.33 -16.35 37.90
CA GLY A 160 -6.14 -17.17 38.02
C GLY A 160 -4.86 -16.33 38.02
N PRO A 161 -3.87 -16.64 38.89
CA PRO A 161 -2.59 -15.93 38.88
C PRO A 161 -1.95 -16.06 37.50
N LYS A 162 -1.37 -14.97 37.00
CA LYS A 162 -0.69 -14.94 35.70
C LYS A 162 0.66 -15.65 35.84
N VAL A 163 0.65 -16.99 35.83
CA VAL A 163 1.84 -17.82 36.04
C VAL A 163 2.79 -17.64 34.85
N GLY A 164 4.01 -17.18 35.13
CA GLY A 164 5.06 -17.01 34.15
C GLY A 164 5.60 -18.34 33.63
N ARG A 165 6.19 -18.33 32.43
CA ARG A 165 6.66 -19.55 31.73
C ARG A 165 7.64 -20.41 32.57
N ASN A 166 8.37 -19.81 33.49
CA ASN A 166 9.35 -20.51 34.35
C ASN A 166 8.89 -20.70 35.81
N ASP A 167 7.71 -20.22 36.19
CA ASP A 167 7.19 -20.29 37.56
C ASP A 167 6.72 -21.70 37.92
N PRO A 168 6.63 -22.04 39.22
CA PRO A 168 6.06 -23.33 39.64
C PRO A 168 4.63 -23.49 39.14
N CYS A 169 4.33 -24.67 38.60
CA CYS A 169 3.01 -24.95 38.04
C CYS A 169 1.93 -25.02 39.12
N PRO A 170 0.75 -24.39 38.93
CA PRO A 170 -0.31 -24.35 39.94
C PRO A 170 -0.98 -25.71 40.22
N CYS A 171 -0.77 -26.74 39.40
CA CYS A 171 -1.26 -28.11 39.70
C CYS A 171 -0.46 -28.86 40.78
N GLY A 172 0.42 -28.19 41.53
CA GLY A 172 1.12 -28.79 42.68
C GLY A 172 2.21 -29.81 42.33
N SER A 173 2.56 -29.95 41.04
CA SER A 173 3.51 -30.96 40.55
C SER A 173 4.99 -30.66 40.84
N GLY A 174 5.30 -29.49 41.42
CA GLY A 174 6.67 -29.05 41.73
C GLY A 174 7.55 -28.71 40.50
N LYS A 175 7.03 -28.80 39.27
CA LYS A 175 7.76 -28.51 38.03
C LYS A 175 7.48 -27.10 37.51
N LYS A 176 8.42 -26.53 36.73
CA LYS A 176 8.23 -25.23 36.04
C LYS A 176 7.08 -25.32 35.02
N TYR A 177 6.27 -24.28 34.91
CA TYR A 177 5.04 -24.21 34.11
C TYR A 177 5.24 -24.65 32.66
N LYS A 178 6.30 -24.18 31.97
CA LYS A 178 6.59 -24.60 30.59
C LYS A 178 6.78 -26.11 30.39
N LYS A 179 7.22 -26.82 31.42
CA LYS A 179 7.44 -28.28 31.36
C LYS A 179 6.20 -29.06 31.82
N CYS A 180 5.28 -28.41 32.53
CA CYS A 180 4.12 -29.05 33.12
C CYS A 180 2.83 -28.79 32.32
N TRP A 181 2.66 -27.62 31.70
CA TRP A 181 1.47 -27.23 30.92
C TRP A 181 0.93 -28.33 29.99
N PRO A 182 1.77 -29.10 29.25
CA PRO A 182 1.25 -30.10 28.33
C PRO A 182 0.59 -31.32 29.02
N ASN A 183 0.91 -31.56 30.29
CA ASN A 183 0.52 -32.76 31.04
C ASN A 183 -0.02 -32.42 32.46
N CYS A 184 -0.52 -31.19 32.65
CA CYS A 184 -1.09 -30.74 33.92
C CYS A 184 -2.58 -31.10 33.90
N PRO A 185 -3.08 -31.87 34.89
CA PRO A 185 -4.50 -32.26 34.97
C PRO A 185 -5.42 -31.06 35.19
#